data_AF-A0AAU5Y5T3-F1
#
_entry.id   AF-A0AAU5Y5T3-F1
#
_cell.length_a   1.000
_cell.length_b   1.000
_cell.length_c   1.000
_cell.angle_alpha   90.00
_cell.angle_beta   90.00
_cell.angle_gamma   90.00
#
_symmetry.space_group_name_H-M   'P 1'
#
loop_
_entity.id
_entity.type
_entity.pdbx_description
1 polymer ?
#
loop_
_entity_poly.entity_id
_entity_poly.type
_entity_poly.pdbx_seq_one_letter_code
_entity_poly.pdbx_strand_id
1 'polypeptide(L)'
;MTRAQVRLNDVADDPAAEAKKVAPTELAQADFGRVHGDGYGKYKSGIDEIGAGMNGLSNALMNLSSGIGTAGSQYSTQEQNAGAQAKAAGSK
;
A
#
# COMPACT_ATOMS: atom_id res chain seq x y z
N MET A 1 10.73 14.38 1.16
CA MET A 1 9.80 13.47 0.45
C MET A 1 9.27 14.17 -0.79
N THR A 2 9.19 13.45 -1.91
CA THR A 2 8.59 13.99 -3.14
C THR A 2 7.06 14.09 -2.98
N ARG A 3 6.40 14.92 -3.80
CA ARG A 3 4.94 15.06 -3.80
C ARG A 3 4.21 13.73 -4.06
N ALA A 4 4.83 12.82 -4.82
CA ALA A 4 4.32 11.49 -5.08
C ALA A 4 4.36 10.60 -3.83
N GLN A 5 5.45 10.64 -3.06
CA GLN A 5 5.55 9.88 -1.81
C GLN A 5 4.51 10.30 -0.77
N VAL A 6 4.31 11.61 -0.61
CA VAL A 6 3.31 12.14 0.33
C VAL A 6 1.93 11.59 -0.04
N ARG A 7 1.52 11.73 -1.30
CA ARG A 7 0.21 11.23 -1.75
C ARG A 7 0.06 9.73 -1.58
N LEU A 8 1.10 8.95 -1.86
CA LEU A 8 1.06 7.50 -1.71
C LEU A 8 0.97 7.07 -0.26
N ASN A 9 1.68 7.75 0.65
CA ASN A 9 1.53 7.50 2.08
C ASN A 9 0.13 7.88 2.58
N ASP A 10 -0.39 9.04 2.16
CA ASP A 10 -1.71 9.50 2.57
C ASP A 10 -2.81 8.50 2.17
N VAL A 11 -2.74 7.92 0.97
CA VAL A 11 -3.73 6.93 0.50
C VAL A 11 -3.41 5.48 0.90
N ALA A 12 -2.24 5.19 1.46
CA ALA A 12 -1.86 3.82 1.84
C ALA A 12 -2.63 3.35 3.07
N ASP A 13 -3.05 4.26 3.94
CA ASP A 13 -3.81 3.90 5.15
C ASP A 13 -5.27 3.57 4.83
N ASP A 14 -5.83 4.15 3.77
CA ASP A 14 -7.25 4.02 3.41
C ASP A 14 -7.67 2.55 3.17
N PRO A 15 -6.97 1.73 2.35
CA PRO A 15 -7.37 0.34 2.14
C PRO A 15 -7.40 -0.47 3.43
N ALA A 16 -6.38 -0.32 4.29
CA ALA A 16 -6.33 -1.05 5.56
C ALA A 16 -7.43 -0.59 6.54
N ALA A 17 -7.81 0.69 6.50
CA ALA A 17 -8.93 1.21 7.28
C ALA A 17 -10.29 0.67 6.77
N GLU A 18 -10.50 0.64 5.45
CA GLU A 18 -11.70 0.07 4.83
C GLU A 18 -11.79 -1.45 5.05
N ALA A 19 -10.67 -2.17 5.05
CA ALA A 19 -10.61 -3.60 5.31
C ALA A 19 -11.29 -3.97 6.64
N LYS A 20 -11.09 -3.15 7.68
CA LYS A 20 -11.66 -3.35 9.02
C LYS A 20 -13.17 -3.14 9.09
N LYS A 21 -13.77 -2.45 8.10
CA LYS A 21 -15.23 -2.23 8.05
C LYS A 21 -15.97 -3.41 7.46
N VAL A 22 -15.27 -4.24 6.68
CA VAL A 22 -15.88 -5.36 5.96
C VAL A 22 -15.42 -6.70 6.52
N ALA A 23 -14.18 -6.81 7.03
CA ALA A 23 -13.59 -8.05 7.52
C ALA A 23 -13.00 -7.92 8.95
N PRO A 24 -13.17 -8.95 9.81
CA PRO A 24 -14.00 -10.13 9.58
C PRO A 24 -15.49 -9.78 9.57
N THR A 25 -16.31 -10.58 8.86
CA THR A 25 -17.76 -10.35 8.86
C THR A 25 -18.36 -10.54 10.26
N GLU A 26 -19.29 -9.66 10.62
CA GLU A 26 -20.05 -9.75 11.88
C GLU A 26 -21.17 -10.81 11.81
N LEU A 27 -21.53 -11.26 10.59
CA LEU A 27 -22.58 -12.25 10.41
C LEU A 27 -22.09 -13.64 10.82
N ALA A 28 -22.95 -14.39 11.49
CA ALA A 28 -22.79 -15.79 11.79
C ALA A 28 -23.56 -16.65 10.79
N GLN A 29 -23.22 -17.95 10.72
CA GLN A 29 -23.92 -18.89 9.85
C GLN A 29 -25.43 -18.96 10.15
N ALA A 30 -25.82 -18.78 11.43
CA ALA A 30 -27.20 -18.77 11.85
C ALA A 30 -28.02 -17.64 11.20
N ASP A 31 -27.39 -16.51 10.87
CA ASP A 31 -28.04 -15.35 10.27
C ASP A 31 -28.44 -15.58 8.80
N PHE A 32 -27.82 -16.57 8.15
CA PHE A 32 -28.21 -17.02 6.81
C PHE A 32 -29.44 -17.94 6.83
N GLY A 33 -29.89 -18.35 8.02
CA GLY A 33 -31.03 -19.24 8.19
C GLY A 33 -30.73 -20.69 7.76
N ARG A 34 -31.70 -21.57 8.02
CA ARG A 34 -31.54 -23.04 7.88
C ARG A 34 -31.22 -23.49 6.46
N VAL A 35 -31.70 -22.78 5.44
CA VAL A 35 -31.61 -23.20 4.03
C VAL A 35 -30.39 -22.61 3.32
N HIS A 36 -29.87 -21.47 3.75
CA HIS A 36 -28.74 -20.79 3.11
C HIS A 36 -27.42 -20.88 3.91
N GLY A 37 -27.36 -21.73 4.94
CA GLY A 37 -26.17 -21.94 5.75
C GLY A 37 -24.91 -22.33 4.95
N ASP A 38 -25.06 -22.98 3.80
CA ASP A 38 -23.95 -23.31 2.89
C ASP A 38 -23.41 -22.07 2.15
N GLY A 39 -24.26 -21.05 1.95
CA GLY A 39 -23.88 -19.76 1.37
C GLY A 39 -22.99 -18.94 2.30
N TYR A 40 -23.13 -19.14 3.61
CA TYR A 40 -22.32 -18.44 4.62
C TYR A 40 -20.82 -18.67 4.41
N GLY A 41 -20.39 -19.91 4.14
CA GLY A 41 -18.97 -20.22 3.95
C GLY A 41 -18.35 -19.44 2.79
N LYS A 42 -19.06 -19.36 1.66
CA LYS A 42 -18.63 -18.59 0.49
C LYS A 42 -18.62 -17.10 0.77
N TYR A 43 -19.65 -16.59 1.43
CA TYR A 43 -19.75 -15.19 1.82
C TYR A 43 -18.59 -14.79 2.75
N LYS A 44 -18.37 -15.57 3.81
CA LYS A 44 -17.27 -15.35 4.76
C LYS A 44 -15.92 -15.37 4.06
N SER A 45 -15.66 -16.38 3.23
CA SER A 45 -14.40 -16.48 2.46
C SER A 45 -14.19 -15.25 1.58
N GLY A 46 -15.22 -14.81 0.84
CA GLY A 46 -15.12 -13.63 -0.01
C GLY A 46 -14.85 -12.35 0.77
N ILE A 47 -15.48 -12.18 1.93
CA ILE A 47 -15.21 -11.04 2.82
C ILE A 47 -13.77 -11.08 3.37
N ASP A 48 -13.31 -12.25 3.82
CA ASP A 48 -11.94 -12.41 4.31
C ASP A 48 -10.91 -12.12 3.19
N GLU A 49 -11.19 -12.56 1.95
CA GLU A 49 -10.37 -12.28 0.76
C GLU A 49 -10.33 -10.78 0.43
N ILE A 50 -11.47 -10.08 0.51
CA ILE A 50 -11.52 -8.61 0.33
C ILE A 50 -10.66 -7.91 1.38
N GLY A 51 -10.81 -8.27 2.65
CA GLY A 51 -10.02 -7.70 3.74
C GLY A 51 -8.52 -7.95 3.57
N ALA A 52 -8.14 -9.16 3.18
CA ALA A 52 -6.75 -9.51 2.89
C ALA A 52 -6.20 -8.73 1.68
N GLY A 53 -6.99 -8.60 0.60
CA GLY A 53 -6.61 -7.85 -0.59
C GLY A 53 -6.41 -6.36 -0.30
N MET A 54 -7.28 -5.75 0.50
CA MET A 54 -7.16 -4.35 0.93
C MET A 54 -5.91 -4.12 1.79
N ASN A 55 -5.61 -4.99 2.74
CA ASN A 55 -4.36 -4.92 3.51
C ASN A 55 -3.13 -5.11 2.61
N GLY A 56 -3.21 -6.03 1.63
CA GLY A 56 -2.16 -6.23 0.64
C GLY A 56 -1.89 -4.98 -0.20
N LEU A 57 -2.95 -4.29 -0.64
CA LEU A 57 -2.85 -3.04 -1.39
C LEU A 57 -2.21 -1.93 -0.56
N SER A 58 -2.64 -1.75 0.69
CA SER A 58 -2.02 -0.80 1.64
C SER A 58 -0.51 -1.02 1.74
N ASN A 59 -0.08 -2.27 1.95
CA ASN A 59 1.35 -2.62 2.00
C ASN A 59 2.08 -2.34 0.69
N ALA A 60 1.46 -2.63 -0.46
CA ALA A 60 2.06 -2.36 -1.77
C ALA A 60 2.28 -0.85 -1.99
N LEU A 61 1.33 -0.01 -1.56
CA LEU A 61 1.44 1.45 -1.65
C LEU A 61 2.56 2.01 -0.75
N MET A 62 2.68 1.51 0.48
CA MET A 62 3.78 1.88 1.38
C MET A 62 5.15 1.49 0.81
N ASN A 63 5.25 0.28 0.23
CA ASN A 63 6.47 -0.20 -0.40
C ASN A 63 6.86 0.65 -1.62
N LEU A 64 5.88 1.00 -2.46
CA LEU A 64 6.09 1.88 -3.60
C LEU A 64 6.59 3.27 -3.17
N SER A 65 5.97 3.86 -2.15
CA SER A 65 6.39 5.16 -1.60
C SER A 65 7.84 5.13 -1.08
N SER A 66 8.21 4.06 -0.39
CA SER A 66 9.58 3.84 0.11
C SER A 66 10.59 3.68 -1.04
N GLY A 67 10.21 2.94 -2.09
CA GLY A 67 11.01 2.78 -3.30
C GLY A 67 11.26 4.10 -4.03
N ILE A 68 10.23 4.92 -4.21
CA ILE A 68 10.35 6.26 -4.81
C ILE A 68 11.29 7.15 -3.99
N GLY A 69 11.23 7.08 -2.66
CA GLY A 69 12.13 7.83 -1.79
C GLY A 69 13.58 7.45 -1.97
N THR A 70 13.84 6.14 -1.98
CA THR A 70 15.18 5.58 -2.18
C THR A 70 15.75 6.02 -3.53
N ALA A 71 14.98 5.88 -4.61
CA ALA A 71 15.40 6.30 -5.93
C ALA A 71 15.68 7.82 -6.00
N GLY A 72 14.83 8.64 -5.38
CA GLY A 72 15.02 10.09 -5.31
C GLY A 72 16.33 10.50 -4.60
N SER A 73 16.65 9.84 -3.49
CA SER A 73 17.91 10.07 -2.77
C SER A 73 19.14 9.66 -3.57
N GLN A 74 19.08 8.54 -4.29
CA GLN A 74 20.15 8.10 -5.18
C GLN A 74 20.39 9.12 -6.30
N TYR A 75 19.31 9.58 -6.94
CA TYR A 75 19.39 10.59 -8.00
C TYR A 75 20.02 11.89 -7.50
N SER A 76 19.57 12.40 -6.34
CA SER A 76 20.15 13.61 -5.74
C SER A 76 21.64 13.46 -5.43
N THR A 77 22.06 12.31 -4.93
CA THR A 77 23.47 12.02 -4.64
C THR A 77 24.30 11.96 -5.92
N GLN A 78 23.77 11.34 -6.98
CA GLN A 78 24.44 11.24 -8.27
C GLN A 78 24.64 12.62 -8.92
N GLU A 79 23.62 13.48 -8.88
CA GLU A 79 23.71 14.85 -9.38
C GLU A 79 24.74 15.69 -8.61
N GLN A 80 24.77 15.56 -7.28
CA GLN A 80 25.77 16.24 -6.45
C GLN A 80 27.20 15.80 -6.80
N ASN A 81 27.41 14.49 -6.99
CA ASN A 81 28.70 13.94 -7.38
C ASN A 81 29.13 14.40 -8.78
N ALA A 82 28.22 14.36 -9.75
CA ALA A 82 28.48 14.82 -11.12
C ALA A 82 28.81 16.33 -11.14
N GLY A 83 28.07 17.15 -10.39
CA GLY A 83 28.34 18.57 -10.25
C GLY A 83 29.70 18.85 -9.60
N ALA A 84 30.08 18.09 -8.57
CA ALA A 84 31.40 18.21 -7.95
C ALA A 84 32.53 17.84 -8.91
N GLN A 85 32.37 16.77 -9.69
CA GLN A 85 33.32 16.37 -10.72
C GLN A 85 33.46 17.41 -11.82
N ALA A 86 32.35 17.98 -12.31
CA ALA A 86 32.36 19.04 -13.32
C ALA A 86 33.09 20.30 -12.82
N LYS A 87 32.86 20.71 -11.57
CA LYS A 87 33.57 21.83 -10.94
C LYS A 87 35.08 21.57 -10.85
N ALA A 88 35.47 20.37 -10.44
CA ALA A 88 36.88 19.98 -10.36
C ALA A 88 37.57 19.90 -11.73
N ALA A 89 36.82 19.54 -12.79
CA ALA A 89 37.33 19.51 -14.15
C ALA A 89 37.48 20.92 -14.74
N GLY A 90 36.56 21.84 -14.44
CA GLY A 90 36.60 23.23 -14.91
C GLY A 90 37.52 24.17 -14.12
N SER A 91 38.06 23.74 -12.98
CA SER A 91 39.05 24.50 -12.20
C SER A 91 40.50 24.17 -12.58
N LYS A 92 40.72 23.48 -13.71
CA LYS A 92 42.03 23.24 -14.32
C LYS A 92 42.17 24.07 -15.59
#